data_AF-A0AAV1PKM3-F1
#
_entry.id   AF-A0AAV1PKM3-F1
#
_cell.length_a   1.000
_cell.length_b   1.000
_cell.length_c   1.000
_cell.angle_alpha   90.00
_cell.angle_beta   90.00
_cell.angle_gamma   90.00
#
_symmetry.space_group_name_H-M   'P 1'
#
loop_
_entity.id
_entity.type
_entity.pdbx_description
1 polymer ?
#
loop_
_entity_poly.entity_id
_entity_poly.type
_entity_poly.pdbx_seq_one_letter_code
_entity_poly.pdbx_strand_id
1 'polypeptide(L)'
;MRVMGRLTVTRSVAISIMVWLLVSVQSLPDMFYIKTFGNKSGKCYETTSKRYVEDYLNYSLGWTLTGFCIPFLITLGCYGHVIVILCRKDTTDKVLKQRCLTLLLILIVLFSVCYIPYHVLKNLNLWSRVLFKQRICYEWFNRVYVAHQISRGLVCLNSALNPLVYLHVHEDIPAQFRQLLQRARRAVTQLSFTPIPFSPE
;
A
#
# COMPACT_ATOMS: atom_id res chain seq x y z
N MET A 1 5.67 14.98 25.73
CA MET A 1 5.28 13.55 25.87
C MET A 1 6.53 12.70 25.92
N ARG A 2 6.94 12.23 27.11
CA ARG A 2 8.03 11.25 27.26
C ARG A 2 7.44 9.87 26.95
N VAL A 3 7.82 9.28 25.82
CA VAL A 3 7.38 7.93 25.47
C VAL A 3 8.10 6.96 26.41
N MET A 4 7.34 6.32 27.31
CA MET A 4 7.88 5.44 28.35
C MET A 4 8.16 4.04 27.77
N GLY A 5 9.06 3.97 26.79
CA GLY A 5 9.45 2.74 26.11
C GLY A 5 10.94 2.72 25.77
N ARG A 6 11.52 1.52 25.73
CA ARG A 6 12.92 1.21 25.36
C ARG A 6 13.32 1.63 23.92
N LEU A 7 12.45 2.33 23.20
CA LEU A 7 12.66 2.86 21.85
C LEU A 7 13.24 4.27 21.92
N THR A 8 14.56 4.34 21.89
CA THR A 8 15.29 5.58 21.63
C THR A 8 15.22 5.93 20.15
N VAL A 9 15.15 7.22 19.80
CA VAL A 9 15.12 7.72 18.40
C VAL A 9 16.22 7.09 17.56
N THR A 10 17.44 6.96 18.10
CA THR A 10 18.59 6.33 17.43
C THR A 10 18.32 4.89 17.00
N ARG A 11 17.59 4.10 17.81
CA ARG A 11 17.22 2.72 17.48
C ARG A 11 16.19 2.68 16.35
N SER A 12 15.20 3.56 16.40
CA SER A 12 14.19 3.67 15.33
C SER A 12 14.84 4.05 14.00
N VAL A 13 15.74 5.04 13.99
CA VAL A 13 16.47 5.46 12.79
C VAL A 13 17.35 4.31 12.25
N ALA A 14 18.08 3.61 13.13
CA ALA A 14 18.90 2.48 12.72
C ALA A 14 18.07 1.34 12.09
N ILE A 15 16.93 0.99 12.70
CA ILE A 15 16.01 0.00 12.14
C ILE A 15 15.48 0.45 10.78
N SER A 16 15.07 1.71 10.64
CA SER A 16 14.60 2.26 9.35
C SER A 16 15.68 2.18 8.27
N ILE A 17 16.92 2.56 8.56
CA ILE A 17 18.04 2.46 7.60
C ILE A 17 18.26 1.00 7.20
N MET A 18 18.28 0.08 8.16
CA MET A 18 18.46 -1.35 7.90
C MET A 18 17.34 -1.91 7.01
N VAL A 19 16.07 -1.53 7.26
CA VAL A 19 14.93 -1.94 6.42
C VAL A 19 15.09 -1.40 5.00
N TRP A 20 15.46 -0.12 4.84
CA TRP A 20 15.70 0.45 3.51
C TRP A 20 16.81 -0.28 2.76
N LEU A 21 17.94 -0.55 3.40
CA LEU A 21 19.03 -1.30 2.78
C LEU A 21 18.59 -2.70 2.36
N LEU A 22 17.87 -3.42 3.23
CA LEU A 22 17.38 -4.77 2.95
C LEU A 22 16.40 -4.76 1.76
N VAL A 23 15.43 -3.84 1.75
CA VAL A 23 14.48 -3.68 0.65
C VAL A 23 15.19 -3.32 -0.66
N SER A 24 16.18 -2.43 -0.61
CA SER A 24 16.96 -2.05 -1.79
C SER A 24 17.72 -3.25 -2.35
N VAL A 25 18.51 -3.94 -1.52
CA VAL A 25 19.29 -5.12 -1.93
C VAL A 25 18.39 -6.17 -2.56
N GLN A 26 17.25 -6.42 -1.94
CA GLN A 26 16.34 -7.45 -2.37
C GLN A 26 15.63 -7.04 -3.67
N SER A 27 15.43 -5.74 -3.95
CA SER A 27 14.77 -5.22 -5.16
C SER A 27 15.69 -5.15 -6.37
N LEU A 28 17.02 -5.08 -6.15
CA LEU A 28 18.01 -5.00 -7.23
C LEU A 28 17.90 -6.11 -8.29
N PRO A 29 17.70 -7.40 -7.93
CA PRO A 29 17.57 -8.48 -8.91
C PRO A 29 16.45 -8.23 -9.93
N ASP A 30 15.35 -7.57 -9.52
CA ASP A 30 14.24 -7.26 -10.41
C ASP A 30 14.65 -6.34 -11.57
N MET A 31 15.57 -5.39 -11.33
CA MET A 31 16.06 -4.45 -12.34
C MET A 31 16.92 -5.13 -13.41
N PHE A 32 17.57 -6.25 -13.09
CA PHE A 32 18.42 -6.99 -14.04
C PHE A 32 17.61 -7.88 -14.99
N TYR A 33 16.33 -8.15 -14.70
CA TYR A 33 15.49 -8.94 -15.60
C TYR A 33 14.99 -8.11 -16.79
N ILE A 34 15.08 -8.68 -17.99
CA ILE A 34 14.59 -8.05 -19.22
C ILE A 34 13.09 -7.77 -19.12
N LYS A 35 12.70 -6.49 -19.19
CA LYS A 35 11.31 -6.00 -19.12
C LYS A 35 10.68 -5.70 -20.50
N THR A 36 11.43 -5.84 -21.59
CA THR A 36 10.99 -5.56 -22.98
C THR A 36 10.95 -6.85 -23.83
N PHE A 37 10.03 -6.91 -24.79
CA PHE A 37 9.86 -8.10 -25.65
C PHE A 37 10.01 -7.70 -27.13
N GLY A 38 11.10 -8.15 -27.77
CA GLY A 38 11.35 -7.95 -29.21
C GLY A 38 11.47 -6.48 -29.63
N ASN A 39 11.29 -6.21 -30.93
CA ASN A 39 11.38 -4.87 -31.54
C ASN A 39 10.13 -3.99 -31.34
N LYS A 40 9.19 -4.36 -30.46
CA LYS A 40 8.00 -3.54 -30.17
C LYS A 40 8.36 -2.45 -29.17
N SER A 41 8.92 -1.37 -29.70
CA SER A 41 9.20 -0.14 -28.96
C SER A 41 7.94 0.37 -28.26
N GLY A 42 7.98 0.55 -26.93
CA GLY A 42 6.92 1.20 -26.16
C GLY A 42 6.19 0.37 -25.09
N LYS A 43 6.47 -0.93 -24.91
CA LYS A 43 5.88 -1.73 -23.82
C LYS A 43 6.91 -2.11 -22.76
N CYS A 44 6.69 -1.63 -21.53
CA CYS A 44 7.42 -2.05 -20.33
C CYS A 44 6.56 -3.04 -19.54
N TYR A 45 7.04 -4.27 -19.40
CA TYR A 45 6.34 -5.30 -18.65
C TYR A 45 6.83 -5.32 -17.20
N GLU A 46 5.93 -5.53 -16.26
CA GLU A 46 6.25 -5.60 -14.82
C GLU A 46 7.18 -6.78 -14.47
N THR A 47 7.11 -7.86 -15.26
CA THR A 47 7.82 -9.13 -15.03
C THR A 47 8.81 -9.40 -16.17
N THR A 48 9.41 -10.59 -16.23
CA THR A 48 10.44 -10.89 -17.23
C THR A 48 9.90 -11.50 -18.53
N SER A 49 10.80 -11.67 -19.51
CA SER A 49 10.56 -12.39 -20.77
C SER A 49 10.10 -13.85 -20.57
N LYS A 50 9.51 -14.48 -21.59
CA LYS A 50 9.09 -15.91 -21.50
C LYS A 50 10.27 -16.86 -21.22
N ARG A 51 11.51 -16.45 -21.49
CA ARG A 51 12.71 -17.28 -21.34
C ARG A 51 13.09 -17.51 -19.87
N TYR A 52 12.96 -16.48 -19.03
CA TYR A 52 13.39 -16.49 -17.61
C TYR A 52 12.22 -16.55 -16.63
N VAL A 53 11.02 -16.90 -17.10
CA VAL A 53 9.79 -16.82 -16.30
C VAL A 53 9.78 -17.78 -15.10
N GLU A 54 10.44 -18.93 -15.20
CA GLU A 54 10.55 -19.92 -14.11
C GLU A 54 11.48 -19.41 -13.00
N ASP A 55 12.68 -18.93 -13.35
CA ASP A 55 13.61 -18.34 -12.39
C ASP A 55 13.00 -17.13 -11.69
N TYR A 56 12.30 -16.30 -12.46
CA TYR A 56 11.60 -15.13 -11.92
C TYR A 56 10.41 -15.51 -11.02
N LEU A 57 9.73 -16.62 -11.29
CA LEU A 57 8.69 -17.14 -10.40
C LEU A 57 9.28 -17.55 -9.05
N ASN A 58 10.40 -18.28 -9.05
CA ASN A 58 11.08 -18.67 -7.81
C ASN A 58 11.53 -17.45 -7.01
N TYR A 59 12.14 -16.46 -7.68
CA TYR A 59 12.47 -15.17 -7.07
C TYR A 59 11.23 -14.45 -6.50
N SER A 60 10.13 -14.39 -7.27
CA SER A 60 8.87 -13.76 -6.86
C SER A 60 8.22 -14.45 -5.66
N LEU A 61 8.30 -15.77 -5.57
CA LEU A 61 7.82 -16.54 -4.43
C LEU A 61 8.67 -16.27 -3.18
N GLY A 62 10.00 -16.28 -3.32
CA GLY A 62 10.91 -15.91 -2.25
C GLY A 62 10.62 -14.49 -1.74
N TRP A 63 10.54 -13.52 -2.65
CA TRP A 63 10.17 -12.14 -2.35
C TRP A 63 8.80 -12.03 -1.67
N THR A 64 7.81 -12.79 -2.12
CA THR A 64 6.47 -12.78 -1.52
C THR A 64 6.50 -13.34 -0.10
N LEU A 65 7.28 -14.38 0.16
CA LEU A 65 7.42 -14.94 1.50
C LEU A 65 8.13 -13.94 2.44
N THR A 66 9.29 -13.42 2.03
CA THR A 66 10.13 -12.58 2.88
C THR A 66 9.65 -11.13 2.97
N GLY A 67 9.18 -10.57 1.85
CA GLY A 67 8.76 -9.17 1.73
C GLY A 67 7.28 -8.93 2.01
N PHE A 68 6.45 -9.98 2.05
CA PHE A 68 5.02 -9.83 2.33
C PHE A 68 4.52 -10.75 3.44
N CYS A 69 4.63 -12.07 3.32
CA CYS A 69 4.04 -13.00 4.30
C CYS A 69 4.59 -12.81 5.71
N ILE A 70 5.92 -12.71 5.86
CA ILE A 70 6.55 -12.50 7.18
C ILE A 70 6.13 -11.15 7.78
N PRO A 71 6.28 -9.99 7.10
CA PRO A 71 5.81 -8.70 7.60
C PRO A 71 4.31 -8.67 7.92
N PHE A 72 3.49 -9.33 7.10
CA PHE A 72 2.05 -9.41 7.30
C PHE A 72 1.68 -10.13 8.59
N LEU A 73 2.25 -11.32 8.82
CA LEU A 73 1.98 -12.11 10.01
C LEU A 73 2.46 -11.40 11.28
N ILE A 74 3.62 -10.75 11.23
CA ILE A 74 4.13 -9.93 12.33
C ILE A 74 3.17 -8.78 12.62
N THR A 75 2.71 -8.06 11.59
CA THR A 75 1.78 -6.93 11.74
C THR A 75 0.45 -7.39 12.33
N LEU A 76 -0.12 -8.49 11.81
CA LEU A 76 -1.38 -9.05 12.30
C LEU A 76 -1.28 -9.51 13.75
N GLY A 77 -0.20 -10.21 14.12
CA GLY A 77 0.06 -10.66 15.48
C GLY A 77 0.25 -9.50 16.45
N CYS A 78 1.10 -8.52 16.09
CA CYS A 78 1.37 -7.36 16.94
C CYS A 78 0.13 -6.48 17.12
N TYR A 79 -0.57 -6.13 16.04
CA TYR A 79 -1.76 -5.27 16.13
C TYR A 79 -2.94 -6.01 16.77
N GLY A 80 -3.13 -7.30 16.46
CA GLY A 80 -4.12 -8.14 17.14
C GLY A 80 -3.87 -8.21 18.65
N HIS A 81 -2.61 -8.39 19.06
CA HIS A 81 -2.25 -8.40 20.47
C HIS A 81 -2.51 -7.04 21.15
N VAL A 82 -2.19 -5.92 20.49
CA VAL A 82 -2.51 -4.58 20.99
C VAL A 82 -4.02 -4.39 21.13
N ILE A 83 -4.81 -4.82 20.14
CA ILE A 83 -6.27 -4.78 20.19
C ILE A 83 -6.79 -5.55 21.42
N VAL A 84 -6.31 -6.78 21.64
CA VAL A 84 -6.73 -7.61 22.79
C VAL A 84 -6.38 -6.93 24.12
N ILE A 85 -5.16 -6.42 24.27
CA ILE A 85 -4.74 -5.71 25.48
C ILE A 85 -5.61 -4.48 25.72
N LEU A 86 -5.84 -3.70 24.67
CA LEU A 86 -6.60 -2.46 24.78
C LEU A 86 -8.08 -2.73 25.08
N CYS A 87 -8.66 -3.81 24.54
CA CYS A 87 -10.00 -4.27 24.88
C CYS A 87 -10.12 -4.67 26.36
N ARG A 88 -9.13 -5.40 26.89
CA ARG A 88 -9.11 -5.88 28.29
C ARG A 88 -8.83 -4.78 29.32
N LYS A 89 -8.14 -3.70 28.94
CA LYS A 89 -7.90 -2.57 29.83
C LYS A 89 -9.15 -1.71 29.97
N ASP A 90 -9.51 -1.42 31.21
CA ASP A 90 -10.54 -0.45 31.55
C ASP A 90 -9.87 0.93 31.65
N THR A 91 -9.80 1.63 30.51
CA THR A 91 -9.24 2.99 30.42
C THR A 91 -10.35 4.02 30.55
N THR A 92 -10.15 5.00 31.42
CA THR A 92 -11.08 6.13 31.64
C THR A 92 -11.37 6.90 30.34
N ASP A 93 -10.40 6.96 29.42
CA ASP A 93 -10.57 7.58 28.10
C ASP A 93 -11.06 6.57 27.05
N LYS A 94 -12.39 6.42 26.99
CA LYS A 94 -13.07 5.54 26.02
C LYS A 94 -12.90 6.01 24.57
N VAL A 95 -12.76 7.33 24.35
CA VAL A 95 -12.67 7.94 23.02
C VAL A 95 -11.33 7.61 22.39
N LEU A 96 -10.23 7.80 23.12
CA LEU A 96 -8.89 7.45 22.66
C LEU A 96 -8.74 5.95 22.39
N LYS A 97 -9.32 5.11 23.25
CA LYS A 97 -9.36 3.65 23.06
C LYS A 97 -10.04 3.27 21.75
N GLN A 98 -11.26 3.74 21.51
CA GLN A 98 -12.01 3.40 20.30
C GLN A 98 -11.33 3.92 19.02
N ARG A 99 -10.67 5.08 19.10
CA ARG A 99 -9.89 5.64 18.01
C ARG A 99 -8.67 4.78 17.67
N CYS A 100 -7.90 4.36 18.68
CA CYS A 100 -6.74 3.49 18.50
C CYS A 100 -7.16 2.14 17.89
N LEU A 101 -8.25 1.54 18.39
CA LEU A 101 -8.81 0.30 17.83
C LEU A 101 -9.23 0.48 16.36
N THR A 102 -9.98 1.53 16.06
CA THR A 102 -10.41 1.85 14.69
C THR A 102 -9.21 1.99 13.76
N LEU A 103 -8.16 2.68 14.20
CA LEU A 103 -6.96 2.86 13.40
C LEU A 103 -6.23 1.54 13.15
N LEU A 104 -6.02 0.71 14.17
CA LEU A 104 -5.35 -0.58 14.02
C LEU A 104 -6.13 -1.50 13.07
N LEU A 105 -7.46 -1.50 13.18
CA LEU A 105 -8.35 -2.24 12.28
C LEU A 105 -8.25 -1.73 10.83
N ILE A 106 -8.28 -0.41 10.63
CA ILE A 106 -8.11 0.19 9.30
C ILE A 106 -6.76 -0.22 8.70
N LEU A 107 -5.67 -0.17 9.48
CA LEU A 107 -4.35 -0.57 9.00
C LEU A 107 -4.30 -2.05 8.58
N ILE A 108 -4.88 -2.95 9.38
CA ILE A 108 -4.93 -4.39 9.05
C ILE A 108 -5.75 -4.61 7.77
N VAL A 109 -6.95 -4.02 7.69
CA VAL A 109 -7.86 -4.18 6.54
C VAL A 109 -7.23 -3.61 5.28
N LEU A 110 -6.68 -2.39 5.35
CA LEU A 110 -6.05 -1.72 4.23
C LEU A 110 -4.85 -2.51 3.72
N PHE A 111 -3.97 -2.96 4.61
CA PHE A 111 -2.81 -3.77 4.22
C PHE A 111 -3.26 -5.09 3.58
N SER A 112 -4.27 -5.75 4.16
CA SER A 112 -4.81 -7.01 3.64
C SER A 112 -5.42 -6.84 2.25
N VAL A 113 -6.33 -5.88 2.07
CA VAL A 113 -7.08 -5.66 0.82
C VAL A 113 -6.17 -5.14 -0.29
N CYS A 114 -5.15 -4.34 0.03
CA CYS A 114 -4.23 -3.83 -0.98
C CYS A 114 -3.17 -4.86 -1.40
N TYR A 115 -2.55 -5.55 -0.45
CA TYR A 115 -1.37 -6.36 -0.73
C TYR A 115 -1.66 -7.84 -0.97
N ILE A 116 -2.63 -8.45 -0.26
CA ILE A 116 -2.94 -9.89 -0.45
C ILE A 116 -3.34 -10.17 -1.91
N PRO A 117 -4.30 -9.43 -2.52
CA PRO A 117 -4.71 -9.72 -3.89
C PRO A 117 -3.55 -9.56 -4.86
N TYR A 118 -2.73 -8.52 -4.69
CA TYR A 118 -1.57 -8.29 -5.57
C TYR A 118 -0.57 -9.43 -5.52
N HIS A 119 -0.14 -9.86 -4.32
CA HIS A 119 0.85 -10.93 -4.21
C HIS A 119 0.31 -12.27 -4.71
N VAL A 120 -0.96 -12.60 -4.41
CA VAL A 120 -1.58 -13.83 -4.91
C VAL A 120 -1.70 -13.80 -6.43
N LEU A 121 -2.27 -12.74 -7.00
CA LEU A 121 -2.54 -12.63 -8.43
C LEU A 121 -1.26 -12.51 -9.26
N LYS A 122 -0.22 -11.83 -8.74
CA LYS A 122 1.10 -11.77 -9.37
C LYS A 122 1.71 -13.15 -9.53
N ASN A 123 1.75 -13.94 -8.46
CA ASN A 123 2.34 -15.28 -8.50
C ASN A 123 1.47 -16.25 -9.33
N LEU A 124 0.14 -16.15 -9.27
CA LEU A 124 -0.75 -16.93 -10.15
C LEU A 124 -0.59 -16.56 -11.63
N ASN A 125 -0.40 -15.28 -11.95
CA ASN A 125 -0.14 -14.83 -13.31
C ASN A 125 1.26 -15.26 -13.80
N LEU A 126 2.26 -15.34 -12.93
CA LEU A 126 3.56 -15.92 -13.29
C LEU A 126 3.44 -17.44 -13.51
N TRP A 127 2.71 -18.13 -12.64
CA TRP A 127 2.44 -19.57 -12.76
C TRP A 127 1.70 -19.91 -14.07
N SER A 128 0.67 -19.15 -14.43
CA SER A 128 -0.04 -19.34 -15.70
C SER A 128 0.88 -19.16 -16.91
N ARG A 129 1.83 -18.22 -16.84
CA ARG A 129 2.84 -18.03 -17.88
C ARG A 129 3.84 -19.18 -17.97
N VAL A 130 4.20 -19.82 -16.86
CA VAL A 130 5.02 -21.04 -16.83
C VAL A 130 4.27 -22.20 -17.49
N LEU A 131 3.00 -22.42 -17.11
CA LEU A 131 2.15 -23.45 -17.70
C LEU A 131 1.95 -23.24 -19.21
N PHE A 132 1.74 -22.00 -19.63
CA PHE A 132 1.64 -21.65 -21.05
C PHE A 132 2.91 -22.00 -21.83
N LYS A 133 4.11 -21.82 -21.23
CA LYS A 133 5.39 -22.24 -21.82
C LYS A 133 5.46 -23.77 -21.98
N GLN A 134 4.83 -24.52 -21.07
CA GLN A 134 4.70 -25.99 -21.14
C GLN A 134 3.55 -26.46 -22.06
N ARG A 135 2.94 -25.56 -22.85
CA ARG A 135 1.79 -25.82 -23.73
C ARG A 135 0.51 -26.26 -23.01
N ILE A 136 0.36 -25.94 -21.74
CA ILE A 136 -0.85 -26.16 -20.95
C ILE A 136 -1.64 -24.85 -20.89
N CYS A 137 -2.86 -24.85 -21.40
CA CYS A 137 -3.74 -23.67 -21.45
C CYS A 137 -5.03 -23.91 -20.67
N TYR A 138 -5.39 -22.95 -19.82
CA TYR A 138 -6.67 -22.97 -19.10
C TYR A 138 -7.45 -21.66 -19.34
N GLU A 139 -8.78 -21.77 -19.41
CA GLU A 139 -9.71 -20.64 -19.58
C GLU A 139 -9.58 -19.56 -18.49
N TRP A 140 -9.13 -19.91 -17.29
CA TRP A 140 -8.99 -18.97 -16.17
C TRP A 140 -7.78 -18.02 -16.30
N PHE A 141 -6.86 -18.25 -17.24
CA PHE A 141 -5.66 -17.42 -17.40
C PHE A 141 -5.98 -15.96 -17.69
N ASN A 142 -6.96 -15.70 -18.56
CA ASN A 142 -7.34 -14.33 -18.91
C ASN A 142 -7.95 -13.60 -17.69
N ARG A 143 -8.75 -14.32 -16.88
CA ARG A 143 -9.34 -13.78 -15.65
C ARG A 143 -8.25 -13.40 -14.64
N VAL A 144 -7.25 -14.26 -14.45
CA VAL A 144 -6.12 -13.98 -13.55
C VAL A 144 -5.29 -12.80 -14.05
N TYR A 145 -5.06 -12.67 -15.36
CA TYR A 145 -4.38 -11.51 -15.92
C TYR A 145 -5.13 -10.21 -15.65
N VAL A 146 -6.44 -10.16 -15.90
CA VAL A 146 -7.28 -8.98 -15.64
C VAL A 146 -7.29 -8.64 -14.14
N ALA A 147 -7.49 -9.65 -13.29
CA ALA A 147 -7.46 -9.46 -11.84
C ALA A 147 -6.10 -8.93 -11.36
N HIS A 148 -4.99 -9.44 -11.90
CA HIS A 148 -3.65 -8.91 -11.61
C HIS A 148 -3.55 -7.42 -11.94
N GLN A 149 -4.05 -6.98 -13.10
CA GLN A 149 -4.04 -5.56 -13.46
C GLN A 149 -4.83 -4.68 -12.48
N ILE A 150 -6.00 -5.15 -12.03
CA ILE A 150 -6.81 -4.44 -11.02
C ILE A 150 -6.05 -4.36 -9.69
N SER A 151 -5.40 -5.46 -9.28
CA SER A 151 -4.67 -5.53 -8.02
C SER A 151 -3.47 -4.57 -7.96
N ARG A 152 -2.85 -4.24 -9.10
CA ARG A 152 -1.82 -3.20 -9.18
C ARG A 152 -2.37 -1.83 -8.78
N GLY A 153 -3.60 -1.52 -9.17
CA GLY A 153 -4.29 -0.30 -8.74
C GLY A 153 -4.59 -0.29 -7.24
N LEU A 154 -4.98 -1.44 -6.67
CA LEU A 154 -5.24 -1.57 -5.23
C LEU A 154 -3.99 -1.26 -4.39
N VAL A 155 -2.80 -1.68 -4.83
CA VAL A 155 -1.55 -1.35 -4.12
C VAL A 155 -1.30 0.16 -4.11
N CYS A 156 -1.61 0.87 -5.20
CA CYS A 156 -1.48 2.34 -5.25
C CYS A 156 -2.40 3.05 -4.24
N LEU A 157 -3.56 2.48 -3.94
CA LEU A 157 -4.47 3.02 -2.92
C LEU A 157 -3.86 2.99 -1.52
N ASN A 158 -2.98 2.03 -1.22
CA ASN A 158 -2.31 1.97 0.07
C ASN A 158 -1.52 3.27 0.34
N SER A 159 -0.75 3.73 -0.64
CA SER A 159 -0.01 5.00 -0.56
C SER A 159 -0.93 6.22 -0.50
N ALA A 160 -2.03 6.21 -1.27
CA ALA A 160 -2.99 7.32 -1.31
C ALA A 160 -3.80 7.48 -0.02
N LEU A 161 -3.99 6.39 0.74
CA LEU A 161 -4.78 6.37 1.97
C LEU A 161 -3.93 6.63 3.23
N ASN A 162 -2.60 6.67 3.11
CA ASN A 162 -1.71 7.04 4.21
C ASN A 162 -2.10 8.39 4.86
N PRO A 163 -2.32 9.51 4.12
CA PRO A 163 -2.78 10.77 4.69
C PRO A 163 -4.09 10.64 5.49
N LEU A 164 -5.03 9.80 5.03
CA LEU A 164 -6.31 9.59 5.72
C LEU A 164 -6.12 8.91 7.07
N VAL A 165 -5.19 7.97 7.16
CA VAL A 165 -4.80 7.34 8.44
C VAL A 165 -4.20 8.37 9.39
N TYR A 166 -3.30 9.25 8.90
CA TYR A 166 -2.71 10.32 9.72
C TYR A 166 -3.76 11.33 10.22
N LEU A 167 -4.74 11.68 9.39
CA LEU A 167 -5.89 12.50 9.79
C LEU A 167 -6.69 11.82 10.90
N HIS A 168 -6.82 10.50 10.85
CA HIS A 168 -7.49 9.73 11.88
C HIS A 168 -6.67 9.60 13.17
N VAL A 169 -5.37 9.96 13.21
CA VAL A 169 -4.50 9.92 14.41
C VAL A 169 -4.55 11.22 15.24
N HIS A 170 -4.60 12.39 14.60
CA HIS A 170 -4.53 13.68 15.30
C HIS A 170 -5.91 14.30 15.55
N GLU A 171 -6.22 14.76 16.77
CA GLU A 171 -7.48 15.45 17.09
C GLU A 171 -7.68 16.74 16.30
N ASP A 172 -6.59 17.45 15.99
CA ASP A 172 -6.65 18.80 15.43
C ASP A 172 -6.69 18.86 13.90
N ILE A 173 -6.15 17.85 13.20
CA ILE A 173 -6.01 17.94 11.74
C ILE A 173 -7.35 17.81 11.00
N PRO A 174 -8.32 16.96 11.39
CA PRO A 174 -9.66 16.98 10.78
C PRO A 174 -10.36 18.33 10.96
N ALA A 175 -10.15 19.02 12.10
CA ALA A 175 -10.68 20.35 12.34
C ALA A 175 -9.98 21.40 11.48
N GLN A 176 -8.66 21.37 11.39
CA GLN A 176 -7.86 22.25 10.53
C GLN A 176 -8.15 22.01 9.03
N PHE A 177 -8.33 20.75 8.61
CA PHE A 177 -8.65 20.38 7.24
C PHE A 177 -10.07 20.80 6.87
N ARG A 178 -11.04 20.64 7.77
CA ARG A 178 -12.39 21.21 7.61
C ARG A 178 -12.36 22.73 7.50
N GLN A 179 -11.54 23.41 8.30
CA GLN A 179 -11.35 24.86 8.20
C GLN A 179 -10.72 25.26 6.86
N LEU A 180 -9.71 24.53 6.38
CA LEU A 180 -9.07 24.77 5.08
C LEU A 180 -10.05 24.52 3.92
N LEU A 181 -10.83 23.43 3.96
CA LEU A 181 -11.88 23.15 2.97
C LEU A 181 -12.97 24.22 2.99
N GLN A 182 -13.39 24.68 4.17
CA GLN A 182 -14.36 25.77 4.30
C GLN A 182 -13.79 27.09 3.76
N ARG A 183 -12.50 27.39 4.01
CA ARG A 183 -11.82 28.56 3.44
C ARG A 183 -11.71 28.47 1.92
N ALA A 184 -11.31 27.32 1.38
CA ALA A 184 -11.25 27.08 -0.06
C ALA A 184 -12.63 27.18 -0.71
N ARG A 185 -13.67 26.58 -0.10
CA ARG A 185 -15.05 26.66 -0.56
C ARG A 185 -15.56 28.10 -0.56
N ARG A 186 -15.29 28.87 0.50
CA ARG A 186 -15.62 30.31 0.57
C ARG A 186 -14.88 31.13 -0.49
N ALA A 187 -13.60 30.86 -0.72
CA ALA A 187 -12.81 31.54 -1.75
C ALA A 187 -13.35 31.24 -3.16
N VAL A 188 -13.71 29.98 -3.44
CA VAL A 188 -14.35 29.58 -4.70
C VAL A 188 -15.72 30.25 -4.85
N THR A 189 -16.54 30.29 -3.79
CA THR A 189 -17.82 30.99 -3.82
C THR A 189 -17.64 32.49 -4.08
N GLN A 190 -16.65 33.14 -3.49
CA GLN A 190 -16.37 34.57 -3.74
C GLN A 190 -15.87 34.83 -5.17
N LEU A 191 -15.06 33.93 -5.74
CA LEU A 191 -14.62 34.00 -7.14
C LEU A 191 -15.76 33.81 -8.14
N SER A 192 -16.81 33.06 -7.79
CA SER A 192 -18.01 32.92 -8.63
C SER A 192 -19.00 34.09 -8.56
N PHE A 193 -18.79 35.07 -7.66
CA PHE A 193 -19.72 36.19 -7.42
C PHE A 193 -19.17 37.58 -7.78
N THR A 194 -17.98 37.71 -8.39
CA THR A 194 -17.56 39.01 -8.94
C THR A 194 -18.41 39.35 -10.17
N PRO A 195 -19.30 40.36 -10.10
CA PRO A 195 -20.02 40.82 -11.29
C PRO A 195 -19.03 41.54 -12.18
N ILE A 196 -18.95 41.14 -13.45
CA ILE A 196 -18.27 41.92 -14.49
C ILE A 196 -18.99 43.28 -14.55
N PRO A 197 -18.32 44.43 -14.37
CA PRO A 197 -18.97 45.72 -14.55
C PRO A 197 -19.27 45.88 -16.03
N PHE A 198 -20.55 45.79 -16.40
CA PHE A 198 -21.05 46.21 -17.70
C PHE A 198 -21.00 47.75 -17.72
N SER A 199 -20.10 48.32 -18.51
CA SER A 199 -20.09 49.74 -18.84
C SER A 199 -21.06 49.96 -20.00
N PRO A 200 -22.15 50.73 -19.86
CA PRO A 200 -22.92 51.21 -21.00
C PRO A 200 -22.22 52.43 -21.61
N GLU A 201 -22.04 52.41 -22.93
CA GLU A 201 -21.76 53.60 -23.74
C GLU A 201 -22.96 54.56 -23.79
#